data_AF-A0A7C9KQJ5-F1
#
_entry.id   AF-A0A7C9KQJ5-F1
#
_cell.length_a   1.000
_cell.length_b   1.000
_cell.length_c   1.000
_cell.angle_alpha   90.00
_cell.angle_beta   90.00
_cell.angle_gamma   90.00
#
_symmetry.space_group_name_H-M   'P 1'
#
loop_
_entity.id
_entity.type
_entity.pdbx_description
1 polymer ?
#
loop_
_entity_poly.entity_id
_entity_poly.type
_entity_poly.pdbx_seq_one_letter_code
_entity_poly.pdbx_strand_id
1 'polypeptide(L)'
;MVFSSKHHSCLEAKIRELNEISSRLNLRYLSDVRSKNGFFFETNELIRKVNHEVGSNCLSVDGGIEIIQSEIDNLKKQEFDLRINDSQQYLIVQKEKKDDRINLFLKQVGFVSGGSQIFAGIGVCVASLGAACAGFGVPLLVQGGNNVYENVYYLLLRKGVSGPARDVYRDVAKTLGYSEADGDSVYGYVDLSLSGYGMMRSVVRPGTFRLFRYIKTDYIRGWQEMGKVPLVAELFGDAVTGFGIYSISDGEKNE
;
A
#
# COMPACT_ATOMS: atom_id res chain seq x y z
N MET A 1 19.07 31.10 13.19
CA MET A 1 19.76 30.48 12.04
C MET A 1 19.89 28.95 12.11
N VAL A 2 20.06 28.32 13.29
CA VAL A 2 20.22 26.85 13.43
C VAL A 2 19.00 26.02 13.00
N PHE A 3 17.78 26.54 13.14
CA PHE A 3 16.56 25.83 12.72
C PHE A 3 16.46 25.69 11.19
N SER A 4 16.80 26.75 10.43
CA SER A 4 16.69 26.77 8.97
C SER A 4 17.67 25.81 8.27
N SER A 5 18.87 25.60 8.83
CA SER A 5 19.86 24.69 8.25
C SER A 5 19.49 23.22 8.45
N LYS A 6 18.88 22.87 9.59
CA LYS A 6 18.44 21.49 9.88
C LYS A 6 17.30 21.04 8.96
N HIS A 7 16.32 21.90 8.68
CA HIS A 7 15.24 21.56 7.74
C HIS A 7 15.77 21.38 6.30
N HIS A 8 16.68 22.24 5.84
CA HIS A 8 17.31 22.08 4.51
C HIS A 8 18.09 20.75 4.42
N SER A 9 18.78 20.35 5.49
CA SER A 9 19.49 19.05 5.52
C SER A 9 18.55 17.84 5.43
N CYS A 10 17.30 17.97 5.91
CA CYS A 10 16.29 16.92 5.82
C CYS A 10 15.71 16.80 4.41
N LEU A 11 15.47 17.94 3.74
CA LEU A 11 15.05 17.96 2.33
C LEU A 11 16.11 17.30 1.43
N GLU A 12 17.39 17.65 1.63
CA GLU A 12 18.50 17.03 0.90
C GLU A 12 18.60 15.52 1.14
N ALA A 13 18.32 15.05 2.37
CA ALA A 13 18.28 13.62 2.66
C ALA A 13 17.17 12.91 1.89
N LYS A 14 15.99 13.54 1.76
CA LYS A 14 14.87 12.99 0.98
C LYS A 14 15.15 12.99 -0.52
N ILE A 15 15.79 14.04 -1.04
CA ILE A 15 16.22 14.07 -2.44
C ILE A 15 17.21 12.94 -2.74
N ARG A 16 18.15 12.64 -1.83
CA ARG A 16 19.05 11.49 -1.97
C ARG A 16 18.28 10.16 -2.00
N GLU A 17 17.33 9.96 -1.09
CA GLU A 17 16.49 8.75 -1.07
C GLU A 17 15.72 8.58 -2.40
N LEU A 18 15.16 9.67 -2.94
CA LEU A 18 14.49 9.67 -4.26
C LEU A 18 15.45 9.25 -5.38
N ASN A 19 16.66 9.83 -5.42
CA ASN A 19 17.65 9.49 -6.44
C ASN A 19 18.10 8.01 -6.36
N GLU A 20 18.23 7.46 -5.15
CA GLU A 20 18.59 6.06 -4.94
C GLU A 20 17.51 5.11 -5.47
N ILE A 21 16.24 5.34 -5.14
CA ILE A 21 15.14 4.50 -5.64
C ILE A 21 14.96 4.65 -7.15
N SER A 22 15.01 5.87 -7.70
CA SER A 22 14.92 6.09 -9.14
C SER A 22 16.05 5.39 -9.89
N SER A 23 17.30 5.50 -9.42
CA SER A 23 18.45 4.84 -10.05
C SER A 23 18.30 3.31 -10.05
N ARG A 24 17.85 2.74 -8.92
CA ARG A 24 17.62 1.29 -8.78
C ARG A 24 16.52 0.79 -9.72
N LEU A 25 15.39 1.49 -9.79
CA LEU A 25 14.28 1.15 -10.69
C LEU A 25 14.71 1.24 -12.16
N ASN A 26 15.40 2.32 -12.51
CA ASN A 26 15.89 2.58 -13.85
C ASN A 26 16.86 1.49 -14.36
N LEU A 27 17.77 1.04 -13.50
CA LEU A 27 18.74 -0.01 -13.86
C LEU A 27 18.08 -1.39 -14.02
N ARG A 28 17.06 -1.68 -13.21
CA ARG A 28 16.47 -3.02 -13.13
C ARG A 28 15.33 -3.25 -14.10
N TYR A 29 14.46 -2.26 -14.31
CA TYR A 29 13.18 -2.46 -15.00
C TYR A 29 13.06 -1.73 -16.34
N LEU A 30 13.89 -0.71 -16.59
CA LEU A 30 13.92 0.00 -17.86
C LEU A 30 15.10 -0.52 -18.68
N SER A 31 14.86 -1.02 -19.90
CA SER A 31 15.90 -1.53 -20.79
C SER A 31 16.27 -0.51 -21.87
N ASP A 32 15.27 0.21 -22.39
CA ASP A 32 15.39 1.19 -23.47
C ASP A 32 15.94 2.55 -23.00
N VAL A 33 16.89 3.10 -23.77
CA VAL A 33 17.60 4.35 -23.44
C VAL A 33 16.66 5.56 -23.40
N ARG A 34 15.65 5.61 -24.26
CA ARG A 34 14.68 6.72 -24.27
C ARG A 34 13.83 6.70 -23.00
N SER A 35 13.36 5.52 -22.60
CA SER A 35 12.58 5.33 -21.38
C SER A 35 13.40 5.68 -20.12
N LYS A 36 14.67 5.25 -20.08
CA LYS A 36 15.61 5.60 -19.00
C LYS A 36 15.82 7.11 -18.88
N ASN A 37 16.08 7.78 -20.00
CA ASN A 37 16.31 9.22 -20.03
C ASN A 37 15.05 10.01 -19.66
N GLY A 38 13.88 9.58 -20.14
CA GLY A 38 12.60 10.19 -19.78
C GLY A 38 12.32 10.12 -18.28
N PHE A 39 12.48 8.94 -17.69
CA PHE A 39 12.27 8.74 -16.25
C PHE A 39 13.23 9.57 -15.38
N PHE A 40 14.52 9.59 -15.73
CA PHE A 40 15.48 10.46 -15.03
C PHE A 40 15.19 11.95 -15.23
N PHE A 41 14.74 12.36 -16.42
CA PHE A 41 14.36 13.74 -16.69
C PHE A 41 13.20 14.18 -15.79
N GLU A 42 12.14 13.37 -15.70
CA GLU A 42 10.98 13.65 -14.84
C GLU A 42 11.38 13.74 -13.35
N THR A 43 12.22 12.81 -12.88
CA THR A 43 12.74 12.83 -11.50
C THR A 43 13.53 14.12 -11.22
N ASN A 44 14.43 14.50 -12.13
CA ASN A 44 15.24 15.70 -11.99
C ASN A 44 14.42 17.00 -12.06
N GLU A 45 13.41 17.05 -12.95
CA GLU A 45 12.51 18.20 -13.05
C GLU A 45 11.70 18.40 -11.77
N LEU A 46 11.23 17.31 -11.14
CA LEU A 46 10.56 17.37 -9.84
C LEU A 46 11.48 17.98 -8.77
N ILE A 47 12.71 17.46 -8.63
CA ILE A 47 13.71 17.95 -7.67
C ILE A 47 14.02 19.43 -7.91
N ARG A 48 14.29 19.81 -9.17
CA ARG A 48 14.61 21.18 -9.56
C ARG A 48 13.49 22.13 -9.17
N LYS A 49 12.26 21.75 -9.45
CA LYS A 49 11.08 22.55 -9.13
C LYS A 49 10.86 22.68 -7.63
N VAL A 50 10.99 21.60 -6.86
CA VAL A 50 10.88 21.65 -5.39
C VAL A 50 11.93 22.59 -4.81
N ASN A 51 13.20 22.46 -5.22
CA ASN A 51 14.27 23.34 -4.76
C ASN A 51 14.05 24.80 -5.15
N HIS A 52 13.50 25.06 -6.35
CA HIS A 52 13.17 26.41 -6.79
C HIS A 52 12.02 27.02 -5.96
N GLU A 53 10.94 26.29 -5.73
CA GLU A 53 9.80 26.77 -4.92
C GLU A 53 10.21 27.00 -3.45
N VAL A 54 11.05 26.14 -2.88
CA VAL A 54 11.60 26.32 -1.52
C VAL A 54 12.53 27.52 -1.46
N GLY A 55 13.48 27.64 -2.40
CA GLY A 55 14.44 28.74 -2.44
C GLY A 55 13.81 30.12 -2.71
N SER A 56 12.65 30.15 -3.38
CA SER A 56 11.87 31.37 -3.62
C SER A 56 10.88 31.70 -2.50
N ASN A 57 10.82 30.92 -1.41
CA ASN A 57 9.84 31.02 -0.33
C ASN A 57 8.37 30.88 -0.77
N CYS A 58 8.11 30.44 -2.00
CA CYS A 58 6.77 30.03 -2.45
C CYS A 58 6.31 28.75 -1.74
N LEU A 59 7.25 28.01 -1.14
CA LEU A 59 7.04 26.75 -0.49
C LEU A 59 7.88 26.62 0.79
N SER A 60 7.27 26.16 1.88
CA SER A 60 7.99 25.73 3.08
C SER A 60 8.85 24.50 2.82
N VAL A 61 9.97 24.39 3.53
CA VAL A 61 10.87 23.22 3.45
C VAL A 61 10.13 21.91 3.77
N ASP A 62 9.24 21.93 4.77
CA ASP A 62 8.43 20.77 5.14
C ASP A 62 7.48 20.35 4.01
N GLY A 63 6.92 21.34 3.32
CA GLY A 63 6.11 21.06 2.15
C GLY A 63 6.94 20.50 0.98
N GLY A 64 8.20 20.90 0.82
CA GLY A 64 9.14 20.30 -0.13
C GLY A 64 9.44 18.83 0.21
N ILE A 65 9.70 18.55 1.49
CA ILE A 65 9.90 17.19 2.03
C ILE A 65 8.70 16.29 1.71
N GLU A 66 7.49 16.78 1.94
CA GLU A 66 6.25 16.03 1.69
C GLU A 66 6.08 15.66 0.20
N ILE A 67 6.46 16.56 -0.73
CA ILE A 67 6.41 16.25 -2.17
C ILE A 67 7.38 15.13 -2.52
N ILE A 68 8.64 15.24 -2.08
CA ILE A 68 9.66 14.25 -2.39
C ILE A 68 9.32 12.91 -1.74
N GLN A 69 8.79 12.93 -0.52
CA GLN A 69 8.31 11.73 0.16
C GLN A 69 7.18 11.05 -0.61
N SER A 70 6.20 11.82 -1.08
CA SER A 70 5.09 11.27 -1.87
C SER A 70 5.58 10.60 -3.16
N GLU A 71 6.61 11.15 -3.83
CA GLU A 71 7.18 10.52 -5.01
C GLU A 71 7.94 9.24 -4.68
N ILE A 72 8.72 9.23 -3.59
CA ILE A 72 9.36 8.02 -3.09
C ILE A 72 8.34 6.92 -2.81
N ASP A 73 7.21 7.25 -2.17
CA ASP A 73 6.17 6.28 -1.84
C ASP A 73 5.49 5.73 -3.09
N ASN A 74 5.23 6.58 -4.10
CA ASN A 74 4.73 6.15 -5.40
C ASN A 74 5.70 5.19 -6.11
N LEU A 75 7.00 5.47 -6.09
CA LEU A 75 8.02 4.62 -6.70
C LEU A 75 8.21 3.29 -5.94
N LYS A 76 8.12 3.30 -4.60
CA LYS A 76 8.14 2.07 -3.78
C LYS A 76 6.96 1.17 -4.11
N LYS A 77 5.78 1.75 -4.31
CA LYS A 77 4.58 1.02 -4.73
C LYS A 77 4.76 0.40 -6.13
N GLN A 78 5.25 1.17 -7.10
CA GLN A 78 5.54 0.63 -8.43
C GLN A 78 6.61 -0.47 -8.41
N GLU A 79 7.65 -0.34 -7.58
CA GLU A 79 8.65 -1.39 -7.40
C GLU A 79 8.04 -2.69 -6.88
N PHE A 80 7.15 -2.59 -5.90
CA PHE A 80 6.45 -3.73 -5.33
C PHE A 80 5.67 -4.47 -6.42
N ASP A 81 4.88 -3.76 -7.23
CA ASP A 81 4.09 -4.33 -8.33
C ASP A 81 4.96 -5.05 -9.35
N LEU A 82 6.07 -4.43 -9.75
CA LEU A 82 7.00 -4.99 -10.72
C LEU A 82 7.68 -6.27 -10.19
N ARG A 83 8.07 -6.29 -8.91
CA ARG A 83 8.66 -7.48 -8.27
C ARG A 83 7.67 -8.64 -8.18
N ILE A 84 6.43 -8.34 -7.82
CA ILE A 84 5.36 -9.35 -7.75
C ILE A 84 5.13 -9.97 -9.13
N ASN A 85 5.02 -9.14 -10.17
CA ASN A 85 4.80 -9.60 -11.54
C ASN A 85 5.95 -10.49 -12.05
N ASP A 86 7.20 -10.14 -11.74
CA ASP A 86 8.39 -10.94 -12.07
C ASP A 86 8.43 -12.28 -11.32
N SER A 87 8.00 -12.28 -10.05
CA SER A 87 7.98 -13.49 -9.20
C SER A 87 6.90 -14.52 -9.57
N GLN A 88 5.83 -14.10 -10.25
CA GLN A 88 4.79 -15.02 -10.72
C GLN A 88 5.33 -16.06 -11.72
N GLN A 89 6.38 -15.73 -12.48
CA GLN A 89 7.01 -16.67 -13.41
C GLN A 89 7.81 -17.79 -12.70
N TYR A 90 8.33 -17.53 -11.49
CA TYR A 90 9.17 -18.49 -10.75
C TYR A 90 8.37 -19.49 -9.91
N LEU A 91 7.10 -19.20 -9.60
CA LEU A 91 6.27 -20.06 -8.75
C LEU A 91 5.53 -21.18 -9.51
N ILE A 92 5.73 -21.29 -10.84
CA ILE A 92 5.19 -22.39 -11.67
C ILE A 92 6.17 -23.59 -11.76
N VAL A 93 7.05 -23.76 -10.78
CA VAL A 93 7.89 -24.96 -10.70
C VAL A 93 7.72 -25.62 -9.34
N GLN A 94 6.60 -26.32 -9.19
CA GLN A 94 6.52 -27.62 -8.52
C GLN A 94 5.16 -28.29 -8.81
N LYS A 95 5.17 -29.61 -8.98
CA LYS A 95 3.97 -30.44 -9.13
C LYS A 95 3.21 -30.46 -7.80
N GLU A 96 2.25 -29.56 -7.65
CA GLU A 96 1.32 -29.53 -6.52
C GLU A 96 -0.08 -30.00 -6.96
N LYS A 97 -0.84 -30.60 -6.02
CA LYS A 97 -2.26 -30.94 -6.23
C LYS A 97 -3.05 -29.67 -6.57
N LYS A 98 -4.20 -29.83 -7.24
CA LYS A 98 -5.03 -28.69 -7.68
C LYS A 98 -5.40 -27.75 -6.53
N ASP A 99 -5.71 -28.29 -5.35
CA ASP A 99 -6.05 -27.49 -4.14
C ASP A 99 -4.86 -26.71 -3.58
N ASP A 100 -3.66 -27.31 -3.56
CA ASP A 100 -2.45 -26.64 -3.09
C ASP A 100 -2.09 -25.45 -3.97
N ARG A 101 -2.27 -25.57 -5.30
CA ARG A 101 -2.07 -24.46 -6.24
C ARG A 101 -3.08 -23.33 -6.04
N ILE A 102 -4.34 -23.66 -5.77
CA ILE A 102 -5.37 -22.65 -5.48
C ILE A 102 -5.02 -21.93 -4.17
N ASN A 103 -4.66 -22.67 -3.12
CA ASN A 103 -4.28 -22.06 -1.84
C ASN A 103 -3.02 -21.19 -1.99
N LEU A 104 -2.00 -21.66 -2.73
CA LEU A 104 -0.81 -20.89 -3.02
C LEU A 104 -1.13 -19.57 -3.74
N PHE A 105 -2.01 -19.61 -4.73
CA PHE A 105 -2.48 -18.43 -5.44
C PHE A 105 -3.22 -17.47 -4.51
N LEU A 106 -4.14 -17.97 -3.68
CA LEU A 106 -4.87 -17.16 -2.69
C LEU A 106 -3.91 -16.47 -1.71
N LYS A 107 -2.85 -17.16 -1.28
CA LYS A 107 -1.83 -16.57 -0.39
C LYS A 107 -0.97 -15.52 -1.09
N GLN A 108 -0.67 -15.68 -2.38
CA GLN A 108 -0.02 -14.61 -3.15
C GLN A 108 -0.91 -13.38 -3.26
N VAL A 109 -2.19 -13.57 -3.57
CA VAL A 109 -3.19 -12.49 -3.64
C VAL A 109 -3.26 -11.75 -2.30
N GLY A 110 -3.38 -12.47 -1.19
CA GLY A 110 -3.43 -11.87 0.15
C GLY A 110 -2.14 -11.12 0.55
N PHE A 111 -0.96 -11.57 0.07
CA PHE A 111 0.28 -10.83 0.27
C PHE A 111 0.30 -9.50 -0.49
N VAL A 112 -0.12 -9.51 -1.76
CA VAL A 112 -0.17 -8.30 -2.61
C VAL A 112 -1.19 -7.31 -2.08
N SER A 113 -2.39 -7.79 -1.74
CA SER A 113 -3.45 -6.99 -1.13
C SER A 113 -2.99 -6.37 0.20
N GLY A 114 -2.42 -7.17 1.11
CA GLY A 114 -1.90 -6.65 2.37
C GLY A 114 -0.83 -5.57 2.21
N GLY A 115 0.10 -5.75 1.25
CA GLY A 115 1.09 -4.72 0.91
C GLY A 115 0.44 -3.43 0.39
N SER A 116 -0.62 -3.56 -0.42
CA SER A 116 -1.37 -2.44 -0.98
C SER A 116 -2.11 -1.64 0.10
N GLN A 117 -2.71 -2.34 1.07
CA GLN A 117 -3.33 -1.72 2.24
C GLN A 117 -2.31 -0.95 3.09
N ILE A 118 -1.09 -1.46 3.27
CA ILE A 118 -0.01 -0.73 3.96
C ILE A 118 0.28 0.60 3.25
N PHE A 119 0.47 0.59 1.92
CA PHE A 119 0.71 1.82 1.15
C PHE A 119 -0.47 2.79 1.23
N ALA A 120 -1.71 2.28 1.15
CA ALA A 120 -2.90 3.10 1.34
C ALA A 120 -2.93 3.74 2.74
N GLY A 121 -2.58 2.99 3.78
CA GLY A 121 -2.50 3.47 5.16
C GLY A 121 -1.49 4.60 5.37
N ILE A 122 -0.27 4.43 4.83
CA ILE A 122 0.76 5.50 4.80
C ILE A 122 0.20 6.74 4.08
N GLY A 123 -0.37 6.53 2.88
CA GLY A 123 -0.92 7.61 2.06
C GLY A 123 -2.03 8.38 2.77
N VAL A 124 -2.87 7.71 3.55
CA VAL A 124 -3.90 8.36 4.39
C VAL A 124 -3.27 9.21 5.48
N CYS A 125 -2.28 8.69 6.21
CA CYS A 125 -1.60 9.43 7.27
C CYS A 125 -0.89 10.68 6.72
N VAL A 126 -0.19 10.57 5.59
CA VAL A 126 0.53 11.68 4.98
C VAL A 126 -0.44 12.72 4.40
N ALA A 127 -1.39 12.30 3.55
CA ALA A 127 -2.28 13.23 2.85
C ALA A 127 -3.24 13.99 3.79
N SER A 128 -3.56 13.41 4.95
CA SER A 128 -4.40 14.05 5.97
C SER A 128 -3.61 14.85 7.01
N LEU A 129 -2.28 14.95 6.87
CA LEU A 129 -1.39 15.53 7.89
C LEU A 129 -1.62 14.90 9.27
N GLY A 130 -1.88 13.59 9.30
CA GLY A 130 -2.15 12.81 10.50
C GLY A 130 -3.61 12.78 10.95
N ALA A 131 -4.48 13.70 10.49
CA ALA A 131 -5.84 13.83 11.00
C ALA A 131 -6.72 12.58 10.80
N ALA A 132 -6.51 11.84 9.71
CA ALA A 132 -7.20 10.58 9.41
C ALA A 132 -6.35 9.34 9.75
N CYS A 133 -5.15 9.53 10.32
CA CYS A 133 -4.21 8.44 10.53
C CYS A 133 -4.74 7.44 11.55
N ALA A 134 -5.20 7.88 12.72
CA ALA A 134 -5.68 6.96 13.75
C ALA A 134 -6.93 6.17 13.33
N GLY A 135 -7.85 6.80 12.58
CA GLY A 135 -9.13 6.19 12.20
C GLY A 135 -9.09 5.32 10.95
N PHE A 136 -8.19 5.60 10.01
CA PHE A 136 -8.14 4.89 8.73
C PHE A 136 -6.72 4.44 8.37
N GLY A 137 -5.71 5.29 8.59
CA GLY A 137 -4.33 4.98 8.25
C GLY A 137 -3.74 3.82 9.05
N VAL A 138 -3.77 3.90 10.38
CA VAL A 138 -3.27 2.87 11.30
C VAL A 138 -4.05 1.56 11.15
N PRO A 139 -5.39 1.55 11.08
CA PRO A 139 -6.12 0.31 10.80
C PRO A 139 -5.71 -0.36 9.48
N LEU A 140 -5.54 0.42 8.40
CA LEU A 140 -5.03 -0.11 7.12
C LEU A 140 -3.62 -0.70 7.25
N LEU A 141 -2.73 -0.05 8.00
CA LEU A 141 -1.38 -0.57 8.28
C LEU A 141 -1.43 -1.88 9.06
N VAL A 142 -2.31 -1.97 10.06
CA VAL A 142 -2.46 -3.16 10.92
C VAL A 142 -3.05 -4.32 10.13
N GLN A 143 -4.18 -4.13 9.43
CA GLN A 143 -4.80 -5.19 8.63
C GLN A 143 -3.89 -5.62 7.48
N GLY A 144 -3.30 -4.65 6.76
CA GLY A 144 -2.36 -4.94 5.69
C GLY A 144 -1.11 -5.68 6.17
N GLY A 145 -0.56 -5.27 7.29
CA GLY A 145 0.57 -5.94 7.95
C GLY A 145 0.24 -7.37 8.38
N ASN A 146 -0.95 -7.57 8.96
CA ASN A 146 -1.42 -8.89 9.37
C ASN A 146 -1.63 -9.82 8.16
N ASN A 147 -2.28 -9.33 7.10
CA ASN A 147 -2.45 -10.04 5.85
C ASN A 147 -1.10 -10.39 5.22
N VAL A 148 -0.13 -9.47 5.18
CA VAL A 148 1.24 -9.78 4.72
C VAL A 148 1.86 -10.89 5.56
N TYR A 149 1.78 -10.81 6.89
CA TYR A 149 2.36 -11.80 7.79
C TYR A 149 1.79 -13.21 7.58
N GLU A 150 0.47 -13.37 7.64
CA GLU A 150 -0.21 -14.66 7.49
C GLU A 150 0.09 -15.30 6.13
N ASN A 151 0.09 -14.49 5.07
CA ASN A 151 0.31 -14.95 3.72
C ASN A 151 1.78 -15.30 3.45
N VAL A 152 2.73 -14.45 3.84
CA VAL A 152 4.17 -14.72 3.66
C VAL A 152 4.60 -15.96 4.44
N TYR A 153 4.10 -16.13 5.66
CA TYR A 153 4.42 -17.30 6.46
C TYR A 153 3.99 -18.60 5.75
N TYR A 154 2.80 -18.61 5.14
CA TYR A 154 2.39 -19.73 4.29
C TYR A 154 3.26 -19.87 3.04
N LEU A 155 3.55 -18.78 2.32
CA LEU A 155 4.34 -18.84 1.08
C LEU A 155 5.73 -19.45 1.30
N LEU A 156 6.36 -19.12 2.44
CA LEU A 156 7.70 -19.59 2.79
C LEU A 156 7.72 -20.97 3.46
N LEU A 157 6.81 -21.20 4.42
CA LEU A 157 6.87 -22.38 5.30
C LEU A 157 5.77 -23.41 5.02
N ARG A 158 4.83 -23.10 4.12
CA ARG A 158 3.67 -23.94 3.77
C ARG A 158 2.83 -24.35 4.98
N LYS A 159 2.78 -23.46 5.97
CA LYS A 159 2.00 -23.61 7.21
C LYS A 159 1.09 -22.39 7.36
N GLY A 160 -0.19 -22.63 7.59
CA GLY A 160 -1.14 -21.57 7.93
C GLY A 160 -0.88 -21.08 9.36
N VAL A 161 -0.97 -19.77 9.56
CA VAL A 161 -0.92 -19.12 10.87
C VAL A 161 -2.00 -18.06 10.95
N SER A 162 -2.44 -17.77 12.18
CA SER A 162 -3.17 -16.56 12.50
C SER A 162 -2.17 -15.47 12.86
N GLY A 163 -2.41 -14.26 12.41
CA GLY A 163 -1.58 -13.12 12.77
C GLY A 163 -2.09 -12.40 14.02
N PRO A 164 -1.22 -11.60 14.68
CA PRO A 164 -1.56 -10.96 15.95
C PRO A 164 -2.79 -10.06 15.90
N ALA A 165 -3.05 -9.39 14.77
CA ALA A 165 -4.22 -8.53 14.66
C ALA A 165 -5.51 -9.36 14.72
N ARG A 166 -5.58 -10.46 13.96
CA ARG A 166 -6.73 -11.39 13.96
C ARG A 166 -6.94 -12.00 15.35
N ASP A 167 -5.86 -12.40 16.02
CA ASP A 167 -5.94 -12.98 17.36
C ASP A 167 -6.53 -11.99 18.38
N VAL A 168 -6.22 -10.69 18.29
CA VAL A 168 -6.86 -9.68 19.14
C VAL A 168 -8.37 -9.62 18.95
N TYR A 169 -8.88 -9.72 17.70
CA TYR A 169 -10.33 -9.75 17.47
C TYR A 169 -10.97 -11.00 18.09
N ARG A 170 -10.32 -12.16 17.95
CA ARG A 170 -10.78 -13.42 18.56
C ARG A 170 -10.82 -13.35 20.08
N ASP A 171 -9.77 -12.79 20.69
CA ASP A 171 -9.67 -12.66 22.15
C ASP A 171 -10.71 -11.68 22.71
N VAL A 172 -10.95 -10.57 22.02
CA VAL A 172 -12.01 -9.62 22.37
C VAL A 172 -13.38 -10.28 22.25
N ALA A 173 -13.64 -10.99 21.15
CA ALA A 173 -14.90 -11.72 20.96
C ALA A 173 -15.16 -12.71 22.09
N LYS A 174 -14.18 -13.55 22.44
CA LYS A 174 -14.26 -14.47 23.58
C LYS A 174 -14.54 -13.77 24.90
N THR A 175 -13.85 -12.67 25.17
CA THR A 175 -14.02 -11.91 26.42
C THR A 175 -15.44 -11.35 26.55
N LEU A 176 -16.09 -11.06 25.42
CA LEU A 176 -17.47 -10.58 25.35
C LEU A 176 -18.50 -11.73 25.29
N GLY A 177 -18.06 -12.99 25.34
CA GLY A 177 -18.93 -14.17 25.30
C GLY A 177 -19.27 -14.68 23.89
N TYR A 178 -18.60 -14.17 22.85
CA TYR A 178 -18.74 -14.61 21.45
C TYR A 178 -17.68 -15.66 21.07
N SER A 179 -17.87 -16.30 19.91
CA SER A 179 -16.95 -17.30 19.39
C SER A 179 -15.72 -16.68 18.71
N GLU A 180 -14.68 -17.49 18.44
CA GLU A 180 -13.58 -17.04 17.58
C GLU A 180 -14.03 -16.73 16.14
N ALA A 181 -15.06 -17.44 15.65
CA ALA A 181 -15.60 -17.24 14.31
C ALA A 181 -16.30 -15.87 14.19
N ASP A 182 -16.94 -15.40 15.27
CA ASP A 182 -17.45 -14.03 15.38
C ASP A 182 -16.31 -13.02 15.28
N GLY A 183 -15.20 -13.27 16.00
CA GLY A 183 -14.00 -12.43 15.92
C GLY A 183 -13.42 -12.36 14.51
N ASP A 184 -13.32 -13.50 13.82
CA ASP A 184 -12.87 -13.59 12.43
C ASP A 184 -13.81 -12.84 11.47
N SER A 185 -15.11 -12.91 11.71
CA SER A 185 -16.11 -12.19 10.92
C SER A 185 -15.95 -10.68 11.08
N VAL A 186 -15.79 -10.20 12.33
CA VAL A 186 -15.54 -8.78 12.62
C VAL A 186 -14.23 -8.31 11.99
N TYR A 187 -13.14 -9.08 12.12
CA TYR A 187 -11.86 -8.78 11.46
C TYR A 187 -12.07 -8.59 9.95
N GLY A 188 -12.79 -9.53 9.31
CA GLY A 188 -13.07 -9.49 7.88
C GLY A 188 -13.93 -8.29 7.47
N TYR A 189 -14.96 -7.94 8.25
CA TYR A 189 -15.78 -6.75 7.99
C TYR A 189 -14.98 -5.46 8.07
N VAL A 190 -14.08 -5.35 9.06
CA VAL A 190 -13.20 -4.19 9.21
C VAL A 190 -12.23 -4.10 8.05
N ASP A 191 -11.59 -5.22 7.67
CA ASP A 191 -10.69 -5.30 6.51
C ASP A 191 -11.38 -4.85 5.21
N LEU A 192 -12.55 -5.41 4.90
CA LEU A 192 -13.35 -5.03 3.73
C LEU A 192 -13.75 -3.54 3.73
N SER A 193 -14.14 -3.02 4.90
CA SER A 193 -14.55 -1.62 5.04
C SER A 193 -13.37 -0.68 4.80
N LEU A 194 -12.19 -1.02 5.33
CA LEU A 194 -10.96 -0.26 5.14
C LEU A 194 -10.47 -0.34 3.70
N SER A 195 -10.54 -1.51 3.06
CA SER A 195 -10.19 -1.67 1.66
C SER A 195 -11.12 -0.84 0.75
N GLY A 196 -12.43 -0.92 0.98
CA GLY A 196 -13.43 -0.09 0.31
C GLY A 196 -13.15 1.41 0.48
N TYR A 197 -12.81 1.86 1.69
CA TYR A 197 -12.36 3.23 1.93
C TYR A 197 -11.08 3.56 1.14
N GLY A 198 -10.07 2.69 1.18
CA GLY A 198 -8.81 2.82 0.47
C GLY A 198 -9.00 2.98 -1.04
N MET A 199 -9.91 2.23 -1.64
CA MET A 199 -10.27 2.32 -3.06
C MET A 199 -11.06 3.59 -3.41
N MET A 200 -11.96 4.03 -2.53
CA MET A 200 -12.89 5.13 -2.80
C MET A 200 -12.35 6.51 -2.40
N ARG A 201 -11.32 6.57 -1.55
CA ARG A 201 -10.72 7.85 -1.12
C ARG A 201 -10.23 8.65 -2.32
N SER A 202 -10.27 9.97 -2.19
CA SER A 202 -9.66 10.88 -3.15
C SER A 202 -8.16 10.95 -2.91
N VAL A 203 -7.37 10.71 -3.95
CA VAL A 203 -5.92 10.75 -3.94
C VAL A 203 -5.46 11.78 -4.97
N VAL A 204 -4.45 12.58 -4.62
CA VAL A 204 -3.84 13.52 -5.57
C VAL A 204 -3.21 12.71 -6.70
N ARG A 205 -3.52 13.08 -7.95
CA ARG A 205 -2.92 12.44 -9.12
C ARG A 205 -1.39 12.58 -9.07
N PRO A 206 -0.63 11.48 -9.20
CA PRO A 206 0.83 11.54 -9.28
C PRO A 206 1.30 12.52 -10.37
N GLY A 207 2.36 13.29 -10.10
CA GLY A 207 2.95 14.22 -11.07
C GLY A 207 2.27 15.60 -11.23
N THR A 208 1.26 15.95 -10.43
CA THR A 208 0.62 17.29 -10.50
C THR A 208 1.31 18.37 -9.64
N PHE A 209 1.23 19.63 -10.08
CA PHE A 209 1.80 20.81 -9.39
C PHE A 209 1.01 21.18 -8.10
N ARG A 210 1.67 21.82 -7.11
CA ARG A 210 1.09 22.22 -5.82
C ARG A 210 -0.21 23.01 -5.91
N LEU A 211 -0.30 23.93 -6.88
CA LEU A 211 -1.48 24.78 -7.07
C LEU A 211 -2.75 23.96 -7.35
N PHE A 212 -2.60 22.77 -7.93
CA PHE A 212 -3.69 21.90 -8.33
C PHE A 212 -4.19 20.96 -7.23
N ARG A 213 -3.49 20.86 -6.09
CA ARG A 213 -3.98 20.13 -4.90
C ARG A 213 -5.27 20.73 -4.32
N TYR A 214 -5.64 21.95 -4.72
CA TYR A 214 -6.88 22.63 -4.33
C TYR A 214 -7.93 22.68 -5.45
N ILE A 215 -7.64 22.09 -6.62
CA ILE A 215 -8.56 22.00 -7.75
C ILE A 215 -9.06 20.56 -7.86
N LYS A 216 -10.38 20.37 -7.77
CA LYS A 216 -11.01 19.04 -7.74
C LYS A 216 -10.69 18.15 -8.95
N THR A 217 -10.24 18.73 -10.07
CA THR A 217 -9.91 18.01 -11.32
C THR A 217 -8.68 17.11 -11.21
N ASP A 218 -7.84 17.30 -10.20
CA ASP A 218 -6.57 16.60 -10.05
C ASP A 218 -6.59 15.49 -9.00
N TYR A 219 -7.78 15.16 -8.50
CA TYR A 219 -8.00 14.00 -7.66
C TYR A 219 -8.46 12.81 -8.49
N ILE A 220 -7.77 11.70 -8.31
CA ILE A 220 -8.20 10.37 -8.75
C ILE A 220 -8.73 9.58 -7.56
N ARG A 221 -9.40 8.46 -7.82
CA ARG A 221 -9.79 7.53 -6.75
C ARG A 221 -8.61 6.61 -6.42
N GLY A 222 -8.57 6.11 -5.19
CA GLY A 222 -7.53 5.18 -4.73
C GLY A 222 -7.37 3.97 -5.66
N TRP A 223 -8.47 3.40 -6.17
CA TRP A 223 -8.38 2.28 -7.14
C TRP A 223 -7.65 2.64 -8.44
N GLN A 224 -7.70 3.91 -8.87
CA GLN A 224 -6.97 4.39 -10.05
C GLN A 224 -5.48 4.60 -9.76
N GLU A 225 -5.12 4.79 -8.49
CA GLU A 225 -3.76 4.94 -8.00
C GLU A 225 -3.10 3.58 -7.72
N MET A 226 -3.87 2.51 -7.48
CA MET A 226 -3.37 1.20 -7.03
C MET A 226 -2.49 0.44 -8.04
N GLY A 227 -2.58 0.71 -9.33
CA GLY A 227 -1.94 -0.15 -10.34
C GLY A 227 -2.75 -1.42 -10.59
N LYS A 228 -2.54 -2.07 -11.75
CA LYS A 228 -3.43 -3.16 -12.21
C LYS A 228 -3.34 -4.42 -11.33
N VAL A 229 -2.12 -4.82 -10.97
CA VAL A 229 -1.89 -6.07 -10.21
C VAL A 229 -2.41 -5.93 -8.78
N PRO A 230 -2.05 -4.89 -8.01
CA PRO A 230 -2.67 -4.61 -6.72
C PRO A 230 -4.19 -4.52 -6.75
N LEU A 231 -4.75 -3.82 -7.75
CA LEU A 231 -6.19 -3.66 -7.84
C LEU A 231 -6.91 -5.01 -8.03
N VAL A 232 -6.40 -5.86 -8.92
CA VAL A 232 -6.97 -7.20 -9.11
C VAL A 232 -6.79 -8.05 -7.85
N ALA A 233 -5.62 -8.00 -7.23
CA ALA A 233 -5.37 -8.74 -5.99
C ALA A 233 -6.31 -8.28 -4.86
N GLU A 234 -6.52 -6.98 -4.69
CA GLU A 234 -7.45 -6.44 -3.69
C GLU A 234 -8.87 -6.93 -3.95
N LEU A 235 -9.38 -6.78 -5.18
CA LEU A 235 -10.74 -7.22 -5.53
C LEU A 235 -10.95 -8.73 -5.30
N PHE A 236 -9.95 -9.55 -5.62
CA PHE A 236 -10.01 -10.99 -5.36
C PHE A 236 -9.89 -11.32 -3.86
N GLY A 237 -9.00 -10.65 -3.14
CA GLY A 237 -8.83 -10.80 -1.69
C GLY A 237 -10.12 -10.46 -0.95
N ASP A 238 -10.70 -9.30 -1.25
CA ASP A 238 -11.98 -8.84 -0.71
C ASP A 238 -13.12 -9.81 -1.03
N ALA A 239 -13.20 -10.32 -2.26
CA ALA A 239 -14.23 -11.30 -2.61
C ALA A 239 -14.11 -12.60 -1.79
N VAL A 240 -12.88 -13.06 -1.54
CA VAL A 240 -12.62 -14.25 -0.71
C VAL A 240 -12.96 -13.98 0.76
N THR A 241 -12.57 -12.83 1.30
CA THR A 241 -12.92 -12.41 2.67
C THR A 241 -14.44 -12.31 2.83
N GLY A 242 -15.13 -11.65 1.90
CA GLY A 242 -16.58 -11.52 1.91
C GLY A 242 -17.32 -12.85 1.82
N PHE A 243 -16.84 -13.78 0.98
CA PHE A 243 -17.40 -15.14 0.90
C PHE A 243 -17.18 -15.91 2.21
N GLY A 244 -16.00 -15.77 2.84
CA GLY A 244 -15.70 -16.36 4.14
C GLY A 244 -16.70 -15.92 5.21
N ILE A 245 -16.93 -14.60 5.33
CA ILE A 245 -17.91 -14.04 6.26
C ILE A 245 -19.33 -14.56 5.97
N TYR A 246 -19.74 -14.57 4.70
CA TYR A 246 -21.06 -15.07 4.29
C TYR A 246 -21.25 -16.54 4.70
N SER A 247 -20.23 -17.38 4.50
CA SER A 247 -20.31 -18.81 4.84
C SER A 247 -20.44 -19.08 6.35
N ILE A 248 -19.83 -18.23 7.19
CA ILE A 248 -19.97 -18.31 8.66
C ILE A 248 -21.39 -17.93 9.06
N SER A 249 -21.92 -16.82 8.53
CA SER A 249 -23.27 -16.35 8.86
C SER A 249 -24.39 -17.30 8.37
N ASP A 250 -24.19 -17.98 7.24
CA ASP A 250 -25.14 -18.98 6.75
C ASP A 250 -25.09 -20.28 7.56
N GLY A 251 -23.92 -20.64 8.09
CA GLY A 251 -23.76 -21.76 9.02
C GLY A 251 -24.56 -21.56 10.31
N GLU A 252 -24.49 -20.37 10.91
CA GLU A 252 -25.21 -20.02 12.14
C GLU A 252 -26.74 -19.97 11.99
N LYS A 253 -27.27 -19.73 10.79
CA LYS A 253 -28.72 -19.69 10.53
C LYS A 253 -29.35 -21.08 10.38
N ASN A 254 -28.52 -22.09 10.13
CA ASN A 254 -28.95 -23.46 9.86
C ASN A 254 -28.71 -24.40 11.06
N GLU A 255 -28.31 -23.85 12.22
CA GLU A 255 -28.13 -24.52 13.50
C GLU A 255 -29.19 -24.05 14.52
#